data_AF-A0A239KMK0-F1
#
_entry.id   AF-A0A239KMK0-F1
#
_cell.length_a   1.000
_cell.length_b   1.000
_cell.length_c   1.000
_cell.angle_alpha   90.00
_cell.angle_beta   90.00
_cell.angle_gamma   90.00
#
_symmetry.space_group_name_H-M   'P 1'
#
loop_
_entity.id
_entity.type
_entity.pdbx_description
1 polymer ?
#
loop_
_entity_poly.entity_id
_entity_poly.type
_entity_poly.pdbx_seq_one_letter_code
_entity_poly.pdbx_strand_id
1 'polypeptide(L)'
;MGTESENYTKLDVLEAIRKLANERTLRSRTEFLVKLPKHYNLNISTLRRYMLELGIKKNMEGFYKLPDEVELKLQREELSSLFTRANLDVIKDINFTFLSTNPNYVELLIHELRNHPILKDRIISMIPSTDGILVITNNLVEFNREIKEIKKIKNIND
;
A
#
# COMPACT_ATOMS: atom_id res chain seq x y z
N MET A 1 34.24 -20.69 9.45
CA MET A 1 33.57 -19.75 8.52
C MET A 1 32.49 -19.04 9.30
N GLY A 2 32.77 -17.84 9.80
CA GLY A 2 31.79 -17.03 10.52
C GLY A 2 30.85 -16.40 9.51
N THR A 3 29.57 -16.76 9.55
CA THR A 3 28.55 -16.02 8.82
C THR A 3 28.41 -14.66 9.48
N GLU A 4 28.73 -13.61 8.74
CA GLU A 4 28.43 -12.22 9.09
C GLU A 4 26.96 -12.13 9.49
N SER A 5 26.72 -11.90 10.78
CA SER A 5 25.39 -11.60 11.28
C SER A 5 25.04 -10.20 10.79
N GLU A 6 24.27 -10.12 9.70
CA GLU A 6 23.60 -8.89 9.31
C GLU A 6 22.85 -8.33 10.53
N ASN A 7 23.31 -7.18 11.02
CA ASN A 7 22.67 -6.47 12.13
C ASN A 7 21.33 -5.91 11.63
N TYR A 8 20.26 -6.68 11.78
CA TYR A 8 18.91 -6.18 11.55
C TYR A 8 18.45 -5.34 12.75
N THR A 9 17.69 -4.30 12.47
CA THR A 9 17.06 -3.48 13.49
C THR A 9 15.67 -4.01 13.83
N LYS A 10 15.14 -3.58 14.98
CA LYS A 10 13.72 -3.82 15.33
C LYS A 10 12.79 -3.29 14.22
N LEU A 11 13.14 -2.18 13.58
CA LEU A 11 12.34 -1.56 12.52
C LEU A 11 12.23 -2.48 11.31
N ASP A 12 13.32 -3.10 10.88
CA ASP A 12 13.33 -4.04 9.73
C ASP A 12 12.38 -5.22 9.97
N VAL A 13 12.41 -5.75 11.20
CA VAL A 13 11.53 -6.85 11.61
C VAL A 13 10.06 -6.43 11.63
N LEU A 14 9.76 -5.25 12.20
CA LEU A 14 8.39 -4.73 12.22
C LEU A 14 7.88 -4.49 10.81
N GLU A 15 8.71 -3.98 9.90
CA GLU A 15 8.35 -3.77 8.50
C GLU A 15 8.07 -5.09 7.78
N ALA A 16 8.89 -6.13 8.00
CA ALA A 16 8.67 -7.44 7.43
C ALA A 16 7.36 -8.09 7.92
N ILE A 17 7.09 -8.02 9.23
CA ILE A 17 5.82 -8.50 9.83
C ILE A 17 4.63 -7.72 9.24
N ARG A 18 4.77 -6.40 9.10
CA ARG A 18 3.74 -5.53 8.52
C ARG A 18 3.43 -5.92 7.07
N LYS A 19 4.45 -6.13 6.23
CA LYS A 19 4.29 -6.56 4.83
C LYS A 19 3.55 -7.90 4.73
N LEU A 20 3.99 -8.89 5.51
CA LEU A 20 3.35 -10.22 5.54
C LEU A 20 1.88 -10.17 6.00
N ALA A 21 1.56 -9.30 6.96
CA ALA A 21 0.18 -9.10 7.39
C ALA A 21 -0.70 -8.42 6.31
N ASN A 22 -0.11 -7.57 5.46
CA ASN A 22 -0.80 -6.92 4.36
C ASN A 22 -1.18 -7.90 3.24
N GLU A 23 -0.46 -9.02 3.08
CA GLU A 23 -0.80 -10.06 2.09
C GLU A 23 -2.13 -10.77 2.41
N ARG A 24 -2.65 -10.68 3.64
CA ARG A 24 -3.92 -11.31 4.09
C ARG A 24 -4.00 -12.84 3.86
N THR A 25 -2.86 -13.52 3.81
CA THR A 25 -2.79 -14.98 3.59
C THR A 25 -2.60 -15.79 4.87
N LEU A 26 -2.14 -15.15 5.95
CA LEU A 26 -1.62 -15.87 7.12
C LEU A 26 -2.69 -16.10 8.19
N ARG A 27 -2.88 -17.35 8.60
CA ARG A 27 -3.88 -17.78 9.60
C ARG A 27 -3.26 -18.12 10.95
N SER A 28 -1.95 -18.37 11.03
CA SER A 28 -1.27 -18.73 12.27
C SER A 28 0.05 -17.96 12.47
N ARG A 29 0.48 -17.85 13.74
CA ARG A 29 1.78 -17.23 14.07
C ARG A 29 2.96 -18.05 13.55
N THR A 30 2.79 -19.37 13.43
CA THR A 30 3.80 -20.26 12.85
C THR A 30 4.03 -19.95 11.39
N GLU A 31 2.97 -19.65 10.62
CA GLU A 31 3.12 -19.24 9.21
C GLU A 31 3.93 -17.94 9.05
N PHE A 32 3.78 -16.98 9.96
CA PHE A 32 4.65 -15.80 10.00
C PHE A 32 6.12 -16.18 10.21
N LEU A 33 6.43 -17.05 11.18
CA LEU A 33 7.81 -17.48 11.44
C LEU A 33 8.42 -18.25 10.26
N VAL A 34 7.60 -19.00 9.51
CA VAL A 34 8.06 -19.71 8.31
C VAL A 34 8.35 -18.75 7.16
N LYS A 35 7.52 -17.71 6.97
CA LYS A 35 7.70 -16.73 5.89
C LYS A 35 8.73 -15.63 6.20
N LEU A 36 8.96 -15.32 7.48
CA LEU A 36 9.95 -14.32 7.86
C LEU A 36 11.37 -14.83 7.54
N PRO A 37 12.28 -13.93 7.10
CA PRO A 37 13.67 -14.27 6.93
C PRO A 37 14.27 -14.93 8.17
N LYS A 38 14.90 -16.10 7.98
CA LYS A 38 15.44 -16.91 9.09
C LYS A 38 16.48 -16.17 9.93
N HIS A 39 17.20 -15.20 9.35
CA HIS A 39 18.20 -14.40 10.05
C HIS A 39 17.61 -13.53 11.17
N TYR A 40 16.31 -13.22 11.15
CA TYR A 40 15.65 -12.52 12.26
C TYR A 40 15.54 -13.35 13.53
N ASN A 41 15.68 -14.69 13.44
CA ASN A 41 15.67 -15.63 14.57
C ASN A 41 14.59 -15.35 15.64
N LEU A 42 13.36 -15.06 15.19
CA LEU A 42 12.26 -14.69 16.08
C LEU A 42 11.60 -15.92 16.70
N ASN A 43 11.34 -15.85 18.00
CA ASN A 43 10.44 -16.80 18.66
C ASN A 43 8.98 -16.31 18.64
N ILE A 44 8.04 -17.21 18.93
CA ILE A 44 6.59 -16.93 18.92
C ILE A 44 6.22 -15.78 19.88
N SER A 45 6.87 -15.68 21.03
CA SER A 45 6.58 -14.65 22.04
C SER A 45 6.98 -13.25 21.55
N THR A 46 8.16 -13.11 20.96
CA THR A 46 8.63 -11.87 20.36
C THR A 46 7.74 -11.46 19.19
N LEU A 47 7.40 -12.40 18.30
CA LEU A 47 6.46 -12.16 17.21
C LEU A 47 5.11 -11.67 17.73
N ARG A 48 4.55 -12.31 18.76
CA ARG A 48 3.27 -11.88 19.37
C ARG A 48 3.35 -10.44 19.89
N ARG A 49 4.45 -10.07 20.56
CA ARG A 49 4.65 -8.71 21.06
C ARG A 49 4.69 -7.69 19.93
N TYR A 50 5.41 -7.98 18.84
CA TYR A 50 5.48 -7.11 17.67
C TYR A 50 4.15 -7.01 16.92
N MET A 51 3.41 -8.11 16.79
CA MET A 51 2.06 -8.08 16.22
C MET A 51 1.12 -7.20 17.06
N LEU A 52 1.22 -7.25 18.40
CA LEU A 52 0.45 -6.37 19.28
C LEU A 52 0.85 -4.90 19.12
N GLU A 53 2.14 -4.62 19.01
CA GLU A 53 2.68 -3.27 18.76
C GLU A 53 2.18 -2.69 17.43
N LEU A 54 2.05 -3.53 16.40
CA LEU A 54 1.49 -3.18 15.10
C LEU A 54 -0.05 -3.21 15.06
N GLY A 55 -0.72 -3.58 16.16
CA GLY A 55 -2.17 -3.71 16.21
C GLY A 55 -2.76 -4.84 15.36
N ILE A 56 -1.94 -5.80 14.92
CA ILE A 56 -2.37 -6.90 14.03
C ILE A 56 -3.32 -7.83 14.77
N LYS A 57 -4.50 -8.05 14.20
CA LYS A 57 -5.57 -8.91 14.73
C LYS A 57 -6.11 -9.85 13.66
N LYS A 58 -6.86 -10.88 14.07
CA LYS A 58 -7.56 -11.73 13.11
C LYS A 58 -8.85 -11.07 12.64
N ASN A 59 -9.15 -11.15 11.34
CA ASN A 59 -10.45 -10.81 10.79
C ASN A 59 -11.47 -11.95 11.03
N MET A 60 -12.72 -11.76 10.59
CA MET A 60 -13.79 -12.75 10.74
C MET A 60 -13.51 -14.07 9.99
N GLU A 61 -12.68 -14.03 8.95
CA GLU A 61 -12.27 -15.21 8.17
C GLU A 61 -11.07 -15.96 8.79
N GLY A 62 -10.51 -15.42 9.88
CA GLY A 62 -9.42 -16.02 10.65
C GLY A 62 -8.00 -15.65 10.20
N PHE A 63 -7.86 -14.74 9.24
CA PHE A 63 -6.56 -14.22 8.75
C PHE A 63 -6.08 -13.04 9.59
N TYR A 64 -4.77 -12.94 9.78
CA TYR A 64 -4.15 -11.78 10.39
C TYR A 64 -4.20 -10.58 9.45
N LYS A 65 -4.62 -9.44 9.98
CA LYS A 65 -4.81 -8.18 9.27
C LYS A 65 -4.27 -7.01 10.11
N LEU A 66 -3.70 -6.01 9.43
CA LEU A 66 -3.40 -4.71 10.01
C LEU A 66 -4.70 -3.96 10.37
N PRO A 67 -4.64 -2.99 11.30
CA PRO A 67 -5.73 -2.04 11.50
C PRO A 67 -6.05 -1.28 10.19
N ASP A 68 -7.33 -1.02 9.94
CA ASP A 68 -7.78 -0.40 8.69
C ASP A 68 -7.11 0.97 8.42
N GLU A 69 -6.87 1.76 9.47
CA GLU A 69 -6.17 3.05 9.38
C GLU A 69 -4.71 2.90 8.92
N VAL A 70 -4.01 1.87 9.41
CA VAL A 70 -2.62 1.57 9.05
C VAL A 70 -2.54 1.04 7.62
N GLU A 71 -3.49 0.17 7.25
CA GLU A 71 -3.60 -0.36 5.89
C GLU A 71 -3.88 0.77 4.88
N LEU A 72 -4.79 1.68 5.19
CA LEU A 72 -5.07 2.84 4.34
C LEU A 72 -3.84 3.72 4.20
N LYS A 73 -3.10 3.98 5.28
CA LYS A 73 -1.85 4.76 5.23
C LYS A 73 -0.83 4.11 4.30
N LEU A 74 -0.63 2.79 4.42
CA LEU A 74 0.29 2.02 3.59
C LEU A 74 -0.08 2.08 2.10
N GLN A 75 -1.34 1.85 1.78
CA GLN A 75 -1.80 1.89 0.39
C GLN A 75 -1.65 3.29 -0.22
N ARG A 76 -1.86 4.34 0.58
CA ARG A 76 -1.57 5.71 0.15
C ARG A 76 -0.08 5.96 -0.07
N GLU A 77 0.80 5.43 0.79
CA GLU A 77 2.26 5.51 0.62
C GLU A 77 2.74 4.77 -0.63
N GLU A 78 2.23 3.55 -0.88
CA GLU A 78 2.53 2.74 -2.06
C GLU A 78 2.07 3.45 -3.33
N LEU A 79 0.84 3.96 -3.35
CA LEU A 79 0.27 4.69 -4.47
C LEU A 79 1.01 6.03 -4.70
N SER A 80 1.40 6.73 -3.64
CA SER A 80 2.26 7.92 -3.74
C SER A 80 3.60 7.59 -4.40
N SER A 81 4.23 6.49 -4.00
CA SER A 81 5.47 6.02 -4.60
C SER A 81 5.30 5.60 -6.06
N LEU A 82 4.14 5.05 -6.43
CA LEU A 82 3.81 4.79 -7.82
C LEU A 82 3.67 6.10 -8.60
N PHE A 83 2.95 7.09 -8.07
CA PHE A 83 2.74 8.39 -8.72
C PHE A 83 4.07 9.08 -9.04
N THR A 84 5.05 9.03 -8.12
CA THR A 84 6.40 9.56 -8.36
C THR A 84 7.12 8.80 -9.47
N ARG A 85 7.15 7.46 -9.43
CA ARG A 85 7.84 6.65 -10.45
C ARG A 85 7.21 6.75 -11.83
N ALA A 86 5.90 6.91 -11.87
CA ALA A 86 5.09 7.01 -13.08
C ALA A 86 5.12 8.42 -13.70
N ASN A 87 5.75 9.40 -13.03
CA ASN A 87 5.69 10.83 -13.36
C ASN A 87 4.25 11.31 -13.55
N LEU A 88 3.38 10.95 -12.61
CA LEU A 88 1.96 11.22 -12.71
C LEU A 88 1.67 12.73 -12.72
N ASP A 89 1.00 13.22 -13.75
CA ASP A 89 0.36 14.53 -13.77
C ASP A 89 -1.17 14.43 -13.76
N VAL A 90 -1.82 15.45 -13.20
CA VAL A 90 -3.28 15.46 -12.98
C VAL A 90 -3.88 16.66 -13.67
N ILE A 91 -4.47 16.40 -14.84
CA ILE A 91 -5.20 17.40 -15.63
C ILE A 91 -6.67 17.32 -15.22
N LYS A 92 -7.24 18.45 -14.80
CA LYS A 92 -8.60 18.52 -14.27
C LYS A 92 -9.50 19.22 -15.26
N ASP A 93 -10.66 18.62 -15.51
CA ASP A 93 -11.79 19.24 -16.19
C ASP A 93 -12.97 19.38 -15.23
N ILE A 94 -14.05 20.03 -15.65
CA ILE A 94 -15.29 20.16 -14.89
C ILE A 94 -15.95 18.79 -14.69
N ASN A 95 -15.81 17.88 -15.67
CA ASN A 95 -16.53 16.61 -15.69
C ASN A 95 -15.65 15.38 -15.44
N PHE A 96 -14.32 15.51 -15.55
CA PHE A 96 -13.40 14.38 -15.46
C PHE A 96 -12.04 14.78 -14.90
N THR A 97 -11.26 13.77 -14.51
CA THR A 97 -9.84 13.92 -14.22
C THR A 97 -9.04 13.04 -15.17
N PHE A 98 -8.08 13.63 -15.87
CA PHE A 98 -7.11 12.88 -16.66
C PHE A 98 -5.80 12.73 -15.89
N LEU A 99 -5.39 11.49 -15.69
CA LEU A 99 -4.17 11.10 -15.03
C LEU A 99 -3.11 10.79 -16.08
N SER A 100 -2.29 11.76 -16.41
CA SER A 100 -1.20 11.59 -17.39
C SER A 100 -0.04 10.84 -16.76
N THR A 101 0.46 9.80 -17.43
CA THR A 101 1.54 8.94 -16.93
C THR A 101 2.32 8.34 -18.09
N ASN A 102 3.52 7.83 -17.81
CA ASN A 102 4.23 6.99 -18.77
C ASN A 102 3.39 5.73 -19.14
N PRO A 103 3.31 5.35 -20.43
CA PRO A 103 2.52 4.22 -20.92
C PRO A 103 2.75 2.91 -20.15
N ASN A 104 3.98 2.66 -19.71
CA ASN A 104 4.36 1.43 -19.01
C ASN A 104 3.71 1.28 -17.62
N TYR A 105 3.12 2.36 -17.09
CA TYR A 105 2.49 2.37 -15.77
C TYR A 105 0.96 2.45 -15.81
N VAL A 106 0.34 2.59 -16.99
CA VAL A 106 -1.12 2.76 -17.12
C VAL A 106 -1.88 1.61 -16.46
N GLU A 107 -1.55 0.36 -16.81
CA GLU A 107 -2.22 -0.83 -16.26
C GLU A 107 -2.00 -0.99 -14.75
N LEU A 108 -0.77 -0.76 -14.28
CA LEU A 108 -0.46 -0.80 -12.85
C LEU A 108 -1.23 0.27 -12.07
N LEU A 109 -1.29 1.48 -12.61
CA LEU A 109 -2.02 2.59 -12.01
C LEU A 109 -3.53 2.32 -11.97
N ILE A 110 -4.11 1.75 -13.03
CA ILE A 110 -5.51 1.29 -13.04
C ILE A 110 -5.74 0.26 -11.93
N HIS A 111 -4.86 -0.74 -11.82
CA HIS A 111 -4.97 -1.78 -10.81
C HIS A 111 -4.98 -1.18 -9.39
N GLU A 112 -4.02 -0.33 -9.07
CA GLU A 112 -3.93 0.28 -7.74
C GLU A 112 -5.12 1.21 -7.44
N LEU A 113 -5.57 2.01 -8.42
CA LEU A 113 -6.74 2.88 -8.24
C LEU A 113 -8.03 2.09 -7.99
N ARG A 114 -8.22 0.92 -8.63
CA ARG A 114 -9.36 0.03 -8.40
C ARG A 114 -9.33 -0.66 -7.04
N ASN A 115 -8.14 -0.88 -6.48
CA ASN A 115 -7.99 -1.57 -5.21
C ASN A 115 -7.89 -0.61 -4.02
N HIS A 116 -7.68 0.68 -4.26
CA HIS A 116 -7.57 1.68 -3.21
C HIS A 116 -8.93 1.87 -2.48
N PRO A 117 -9.00 1.71 -1.14
CA PRO A 117 -10.24 1.63 -0.38
C PRO A 117 -11.19 2.82 -0.57
N ILE A 118 -10.62 4.02 -0.72
CA ILE A 118 -11.40 5.25 -0.87
C ILE A 118 -11.69 5.56 -2.35
N LEU A 119 -10.77 5.24 -3.25
CA LEU A 119 -10.88 5.68 -4.65
C LEU A 119 -11.80 4.74 -5.43
N LYS A 120 -11.77 3.43 -5.14
CA LYS A 120 -12.58 2.42 -5.82
C LYS A 120 -14.08 2.74 -5.81
N ASP A 121 -14.60 3.26 -4.69
CA ASP A 121 -16.03 3.54 -4.52
C ASP A 121 -16.43 4.89 -5.17
N ARG A 122 -15.43 5.70 -5.55
CA ARG A 122 -15.63 7.00 -6.21
C ARG A 122 -15.50 6.92 -7.72
N ILE A 123 -14.76 5.95 -8.22
CA ILE A 123 -14.50 5.76 -9.65
C ILE A 123 -15.70 5.02 -10.27
N ILE A 124 -16.38 5.68 -11.20
CA ILE A 124 -17.42 5.05 -12.03
C ILE A 124 -16.76 4.27 -13.17
N SER A 125 -15.79 4.88 -13.84
CA SER A 125 -15.11 4.28 -14.98
C SER A 125 -13.71 4.85 -15.15
N MET A 126 -12.83 4.03 -15.73
CA MET A 126 -11.49 4.42 -16.15
C MET A 126 -11.28 3.98 -17.59
N ILE A 127 -10.90 4.93 -18.44
CA ILE A 127 -10.64 4.69 -19.85
C ILE A 127 -9.13 4.86 -20.05
N PRO A 128 -8.38 3.77 -20.30
CA PRO A 128 -6.96 3.86 -20.58
C PRO A 128 -6.71 4.61 -21.90
N SER A 129 -5.66 5.40 -21.91
CA SER A 129 -5.06 6.06 -23.07
C SER A 129 -3.60 5.64 -23.19
N THR A 130 -2.97 5.95 -24.32
CA THR A 130 -1.53 5.72 -24.54
C THR A 130 -0.67 6.40 -23.48
N ASP A 131 -1.07 7.58 -23.02
CA ASP A 131 -0.32 8.51 -22.18
C ASP A 131 -0.98 8.77 -20.82
N GLY A 132 -1.97 7.96 -20.44
CA GLY A 132 -2.69 8.20 -19.21
C GLY A 132 -4.00 7.44 -19.05
N ILE A 133 -4.82 7.94 -18.12
CA ILE A 133 -6.12 7.37 -17.79
C ILE A 133 -7.13 8.51 -17.66
N LEU A 134 -8.21 8.43 -18.41
CA LEU A 134 -9.37 9.28 -18.18
C LEU A 134 -10.23 8.65 -17.07
N VAL A 135 -10.41 9.37 -15.96
CA VAL A 135 -11.15 8.90 -14.80
C VAL A 135 -12.48 9.63 -14.70
N ILE A 136 -13.57 8.85 -14.73
CA ILE A 136 -14.94 9.31 -14.53
C ILE A 136 -15.34 8.93 -13.11
N THR A 137 -15.85 9.89 -12.34
CA THR A 137 -16.12 9.71 -10.90
C THR A 137 -17.52 10.18 -10.55
N ASN A 138 -18.10 9.63 -9.50
CA ASN A 138 -19.39 10.09 -8.94
C ASN A 138 -19.22 11.34 -8.05
N ASN A 139 -17.98 11.64 -7.63
CA ASN A 139 -17.62 12.78 -6.81
C ASN A 139 -16.21 13.28 -7.16
N LEU A 140 -16.14 14.17 -8.15
CA LEU A 140 -14.89 14.68 -8.71
C LEU A 140 -14.07 15.50 -7.69
N VAL A 141 -14.75 16.25 -6.83
CA VAL A 141 -14.11 17.09 -5.81
C VAL A 141 -13.37 16.21 -4.80
N GLU A 142 -14.05 15.19 -4.27
CA GLU A 142 -13.44 14.32 -3.28
C GLU A 142 -12.36 13.40 -3.87
N PHE A 143 -12.56 12.92 -5.10
CA PHE A 143 -11.52 12.18 -5.83
C PHE A 143 -10.24 13.02 -5.99
N ASN A 144 -10.38 14.24 -6.50
CA ASN A 144 -9.24 15.14 -6.70
C ASN A 144 -8.57 15.55 -5.38
N ARG A 145 -9.34 15.68 -4.28
CA ARG A 145 -8.79 15.88 -2.95
C ARG A 145 -7.94 14.70 -2.52
N GLU A 146 -8.44 13.47 -2.67
CA GLU A 146 -7.71 12.26 -2.28
C GLU A 146 -6.42 12.08 -3.10
N ILE A 147 -6.48 12.26 -4.43
CA ILE A 147 -5.29 12.23 -5.30
C ILE A 147 -4.26 13.27 -4.87
N LYS A 148 -4.71 14.48 -4.49
CA LYS A 148 -3.83 15.54 -4.00
C LYS A 148 -3.17 15.16 -2.67
N GLU A 149 -3.91 14.56 -1.73
CA GLU A 149 -3.36 14.10 -0.46
C GLU A 149 -2.34 12.98 -0.67
N ILE A 150 -2.63 12.01 -1.54
CA ILE A 150 -1.68 10.93 -1.89
C ILE A 150 -0.39 11.49 -2.50
N LYS A 151 -0.49 12.46 -3.42
CA LYS A 151 0.68 13.13 -4.00
C LYS A 151 1.57 13.81 -2.94
N LYS A 152 0.98 14.34 -1.86
CA LYS A 152 1.75 15.03 -0.80
C LYS A 152 2.54 14.10 0.11
N ILE A 153 2.19 12.81 0.20
CA ILE A 153 2.82 11.87 1.14
C ILE A 153 4.32 11.71 0.91
N LYS A 154 4.81 11.94 -0.31
CA LYS A 154 6.25 11.94 -0.62
C LYS A 154 6.87 13.32 -0.87
N ASN A 155 6.14 14.42 -0.64
CA ASN A 155 6.79 15.71 -0.38
C ASN A 155 7.26 15.75 1.09
N ILE A 156 8.05 14.75 1.48
CA ILE A 156 8.80 14.73 2.73
C ILE A 156 10.20 15.21 2.35
N ASN A 157 10.47 16.46 2.71
CA ASN A 157 11.70 17.25 2.54
C ASN A 157 11.85 17.96 1.18
N ASP A 158 11.25 19.15 1.07
CA ASP A 158 12.05 20.35 0.82
C ASP A 158 12.25 21.06 2.18
#